data_AF-A0A8D0L673-F1
#
_entry.id   AF-A0A8D0L673-F1
#
_cell.length_a   1.000
_cell.length_b   1.000
_cell.length_c   1.000
_cell.angle_alpha   90.00
_cell.angle_beta   90.00
_cell.angle_gamma   90.00
#
_symmetry.space_group_name_H-M   'P 1'
#
loop_
_entity.id
_entity.type
_entity.pdbx_description
1 polymer ?
#
loop_
_entity_poly.entity_id
_entity_poly.type
_entity_poly.pdbx_seq_one_letter_code
_entity_poly.pdbx_strand_id
1 'polypeptide(L)'
;MNPFCAICNQPVVAKKKNKITHVQFNHVYPILIIGDDRGHITCLKLSPNLRKMPKEKKGQEVQKGPEVEITKLDKLLNLVREPAAKLPK
;
A
#
# COMPACT_ATOMS: atom_id res chain seq x y z
N MET A 1 15.82 5.32 -7.10
CA MET A 1 15.04 4.76 -5.97
C MET A 1 14.12 3.72 -6.58
N ASN A 2 14.29 2.44 -6.25
CA ASN A 2 13.52 1.36 -6.86
C ASN A 2 12.05 1.46 -6.40
N PRO A 3 11.06 1.63 -7.31
CA PRO A 3 9.64 1.72 -6.94
C PRO A 3 9.12 0.46 -6.23
N PHE A 4 9.83 -0.68 -6.34
CA PHE A 4 9.47 -1.94 -5.70
C PHE A 4 10.01 -2.10 -4.26
N CYS A 5 10.76 -1.12 -3.75
CA CYS A 5 11.27 -1.22 -2.39
C CYS A 5 10.15 -0.98 -1.37
N ALA A 6 10.00 -1.90 -0.40
CA ALA A 6 9.01 -1.76 0.66
C ALA A 6 9.26 -0.46 1.47
N ILE A 7 8.23 0.37 1.59
CA ILE A 7 8.30 1.64 2.35
C ILE A 7 8.56 1.38 3.84
N CYS A 8 8.05 0.27 4.36
CA CYS A 8 8.25 -0.18 5.73
C CYS A 8 8.26 -1.70 5.76
N ASN A 9 9.18 -2.28 6.55
CA ASN A 9 9.20 -3.72 6.85
C ASN A 9 9.29 -3.86 8.36
N GLN A 10 8.25 -4.44 8.98
CA GLN A 10 8.16 -4.62 10.43
C GLN A 10 7.81 -6.08 10.74
N PRO A 11 8.54 -6.76 11.63
CA PRO A 11 8.11 -8.03 12.16
C PRO A 11 6.92 -7.83 13.11
N VAL A 12 5.76 -8.39 12.75
CA VAL A 12 4.54 -8.31 13.57
C VAL A 12 4.36 -9.54 14.45
N VAL A 13 4.72 -10.71 13.93
CA VAL A 13 4.67 -11.99 14.65
C VAL A 13 6.04 -12.65 14.61
N ALA A 14 6.30 -13.51 15.59
CA ALA A 14 7.50 -14.33 15.60
C ALA A 14 7.47 -15.31 14.41
N LYS A 15 8.15 -14.95 13.32
CA LYS A 15 8.21 -15.70 12.04
C LYS A 15 8.57 -17.18 12.20
N LYS A 16 9.24 -17.55 13.30
CA LYS A 16 9.63 -18.93 13.60
C LYS A 16 8.46 -19.83 13.99
N LYS A 17 7.34 -19.28 14.46
CA LYS A 17 6.23 -20.05 15.04
C LYS A 17 4.86 -19.80 14.40
N ASN A 18 4.66 -18.62 13.81
CA ASN A 18 3.36 -18.18 13.33
C ASN A 18 3.47 -17.61 11.92
N LYS A 19 2.45 -17.85 11.09
CA LYS A 19 2.32 -17.30 9.75
C LYS A 19 1.19 -16.27 9.74
N ILE A 20 1.42 -15.16 9.07
CA ILE A 20 0.37 -14.16 8.83
C ILE A 20 -0.51 -14.67 7.69
N THR A 21 -1.82 -14.71 7.91
CA THR A 21 -2.79 -15.28 6.96
C THR A 21 -3.69 -14.22 6.35
N HIS A 22 -4.11 -13.23 7.13
CA HIS A 22 -5.07 -12.22 6.71
C HIS A 22 -4.60 -10.82 7.08
N VAL A 23 -4.89 -9.86 6.20
CA VAL A 23 -4.64 -8.43 6.42
C VAL A 23 -5.88 -7.66 6.00
N GLN A 24 -6.36 -6.78 6.86
CA GLN A 24 -7.50 -5.91 6.59
C GLN A 24 -7.24 -4.49 7.07
N PHE A 25 -7.60 -3.51 6.25
CA PHE A 25 -7.60 -2.11 6.63
C PHE A 25 -8.96 -1.72 7.20
N ASN A 26 -8.94 -0.93 8.27
CA ASN A 26 -10.16 -0.27 8.72
C ASN A 26 -10.45 0.96 7.85
N HIS A 27 -11.71 1.11 7.42
CA HIS A 27 -12.16 2.20 6.54
C HIS A 27 -12.31 3.54 7.27
N VAL A 28 -12.56 3.52 8.60
CA VAL A 28 -12.73 4.75 9.40
C VAL A 28 -11.40 5.18 10.04
N TYR A 29 -10.74 4.26 10.72
CA TYR A 29 -9.52 4.55 11.48
C TYR A 29 -8.31 3.98 10.78
N PRO A 30 -7.14 4.64 10.86
CA PRO A 30 -5.92 4.17 10.21
C PRO A 30 -5.25 3.03 11.00
N ILE A 31 -5.98 1.93 11.12
CA ILE A 31 -5.62 0.72 11.83
C ILE A 31 -5.51 -0.40 10.80
N LEU A 32 -4.43 -1.15 10.90
CA LEU A 32 -4.18 -2.38 10.16
C LEU A 32 -4.49 -3.55 11.09
N ILE A 33 -5.36 -4.44 10.65
CA ILE A 33 -5.75 -5.65 11.37
C ILE A 33 -5.07 -6.82 10.67
N ILE A 34 -4.33 -7.62 11.44
CA ILE A 34 -3.54 -8.73 10.95
C ILE A 34 -3.95 -9.99 11.70
N GLY A 35 -4.38 -11.01 10.96
CA GLY A 35 -4.67 -12.33 11.51
C GLY A 35 -3.50 -13.30 11.30
N ASP A 36 -3.24 -14.15 12.29
CA ASP A 36 -2.31 -15.26 12.17
C ASP A 36 -3.01 -16.60 11.92
N ASP A 37 -2.22 -17.66 11.73
CA ASP A 37 -2.69 -19.04 11.51
C ASP A 37 -3.20 -19.74 12.78
N ARG A 38 -2.96 -19.18 13.96
CA ARG A 38 -3.40 -19.71 15.25
C ARG A 38 -4.68 -19.03 15.77
N GLY A 39 -5.23 -18.11 14.99
CA GLY A 39 -6.44 -17.36 15.35
C GLY A 39 -6.17 -16.13 16.22
N HIS A 40 -4.92 -15.72 16.41
CA HIS A 40 -4.61 -14.44 17.04
C HIS A 40 -4.78 -13.29 16.06
N ILE A 41 -5.30 -12.17 16.57
CA ILE A 41 -5.48 -10.93 15.83
C ILE A 41 -4.57 -9.87 16.44
N THR A 42 -3.74 -9.25 15.61
CA THR A 42 -2.87 -8.12 15.99
C THR A 42 -3.32 -6.87 15.26
N CYS A 43 -3.56 -5.79 16.01
CA CYS A 43 -3.94 -4.50 15.46
C CYS A 43 -2.77 -3.52 15.56
N LEU A 44 -2.41 -2.88 14.44
CA LEU A 44 -1.33 -1.90 14.35
C LEU A 44 -1.86 -0.56 13.87
N LYS A 45 -1.34 0.53 14.44
CA LYS A 45 -1.64 1.89 13.98
C LYS A 45 -0.68 2.28 12.86
N LEU A 46 -1.20 2.74 11.73
CA LEU A 46 -0.37 3.20 10.62
C LEU A 46 0.43 4.47 11.00
N SER A 47 1.67 4.57 10.51
CA SER A 47 2.49 5.77 10.65
C SER A 47 1.87 6.96 9.92
N PRO A 48 2.00 8.21 10.42
CA PRO A 48 1.56 9.41 9.69
C PRO A 48 2.08 9.48 8.25
N ASN A 49 3.26 8.91 7.99
CA ASN A 49 3.86 8.91 6.66
C ASN A 49 3.11 8.06 5.63
N LEU A 50 2.43 7.00 6.08
CA LEU A 50 1.62 6.12 5.24
C LEU A 50 0.18 6.61 5.08
N ARG A 51 -0.19 7.69 5.78
CA ARG A 51 -1.55 8.30 5.76
C ARG A 51 -1.59 9.59 4.94
N LYS A 52 -0.55 9.87 4.15
CA LYS A 52 -0.45 11.14 3.42
C LYS A 52 -1.45 11.14 2.27
N MET A 53 -2.60 11.76 2.49
CA MET A 53 -3.49 12.15 1.40
C MET A 53 -2.87 13.29 0.59
N PRO A 54 -3.18 13.41 -0.71
CA PRO A 54 -2.76 14.53 -1.53
C PRO A 54 -3.22 15.84 -0.86
N LYS A 55 -2.28 16.68 -0.44
CA LYS A 55 -2.60 17.98 0.14
C LYS A 55 -3.08 18.92 -0.97
N GLU A 56 -4.06 19.76 -0.63
CA GLU A 56 -4.49 20.87 -1.48
C GLU A 56 -3.34 21.84 -1.67
N LYS A 57 -2.89 22.01 -2.92
CA LYS A 57 -2.02 23.12 -3.28
C LYS A 57 -2.92 24.35 -3.47
N LYS A 58 -2.66 25.43 -2.71
CA LYS A 58 -3.37 26.70 -2.84
C LYS A 58 -3.43 27.11 -4.32
N GLY A 59 -4.63 27.13 -4.91
CA GLY A 59 -4.88 27.60 -6.28
C GLY A 59 -5.22 26.53 -7.33
N GLN A 60 -5.21 25.23 -7.00
CA GLN A 60 -5.75 24.19 -7.89
C GLN A 60 -6.94 23.51 -7.22
N GLU A 61 -8.09 23.46 -7.89
CA GLU A 61 -9.21 22.61 -7.49
C GLU A 61 -8.71 21.17 -7.39
N VAL A 62 -8.57 20.69 -6.17
CA VAL A 62 -8.29 19.28 -5.94
C VAL A 62 -9.58 18.56 -6.25
N GLN A 63 -9.69 18.04 -7.47
CA GLN A 63 -10.69 17.04 -7.80
C GLN A 63 -10.45 15.85 -6.85
N LYS A 64 -11.24 15.80 -5.78
CA LYS A 64 -11.29 14.68 -4.85
C LYS A 64 -12.17 13.64 -5.49
N GLY A 65 -11.57 12.54 -5.94
CA GLY A 65 -12.29 11.44 -6.55
C GLY A 65 -11.37 10.27 -6.84
N PRO A 66 -11.92 9.05 -6.94
CA PRO A 66 -11.15 7.86 -7.28
C PRO A 66 -10.41 8.03 -8.62
N GLU A 67 -10.93 8.82 -9.55
CA GLU A 67 -10.35 9.10 -10.86
C GLU A 67 -8.95 9.71 -10.81
N VAL A 68 -8.70 10.61 -9.85
CA VAL A 68 -7.39 11.25 -9.68
C VAL A 68 -6.37 10.27 -9.09
N GLU A 69 -6.82 9.35 -8.23
CA GLU A 69 -5.96 8.28 -7.69
C GLU A 69 -5.62 7.24 -8.75
N ILE A 70 -6.63 6.85 -9.56
CA ILE A 70 -6.46 5.96 -10.71
C ILE A 70 -5.45 6.57 -11.70
N THR A 71 -5.62 7.84 -12.08
CA THR A 71 -4.71 8.51 -13.01
C THR A 71 -3.27 8.57 -12.50
N LYS A 72 -3.07 8.76 -11.19
CA LYS A 72 -1.72 8.73 -10.58
C LYS A 72 -1.12 7.33 -10.63
N LEU A 73 -1.92 6.31 -10.33
CA LEU A 73 -1.49 4.93 -10.37
C LEU A 73 -1.13 4.52 -11.80
N ASP A 74 -1.95 4.87 -12.80
CA ASP A 74 -1.70 4.59 -14.22
C ASP A 74 -0.40 5.23 -14.71
N LYS A 75 -0.12 6.48 -14.31
CA LYS A 75 1.16 7.13 -14.62
C LYS A 75 2.35 6.35 -14.06
N LEU A 76 2.25 5.86 -12.82
CA LEU A 76 3.29 5.05 -12.21
C LEU A 76 3.45 3.69 -12.90
N LEU A 77 2.35 3.03 -13.24
CA LEU A 77 2.36 1.75 -13.97
C LEU A 77 3.01 1.89 -15.34
N ASN A 78 2.73 2.97 -16.07
CA ASN A 78 3.33 3.23 -17.38
C ASN A 78 4.85 3.47 -17.32
N LEU A 79 5.36 4.05 -16.22
CA LEU A 79 6.80 4.22 -16.00
C LEU A 79 7.52 2.91 -15.65
N VAL A 80 6.78 1.95 -15.10
CA VAL A 80 7.31 0.68 -14.57
C VAL A 80 7.14 -0.48 -15.56
N ARG A 81 6.23 -0.35 -16.54
CA ARG A 81 6.02 -1.35 -17.58
C ARG A 81 7.27 -1.45 -18.46
N GLU A 82 8.07 -2.50 -18.27
CA GLU A 82 9.12 -2.86 -19.24
C GLU A 82 8.48 -3.04 -20.63
N PRO A 83 9.14 -2.61 -21.72
CA PRO A 83 8.69 -2.97 -23.06
C PRO A 83 8.69 -4.48 -23.14
N ALA A 84 7.51 -5.07 -23.42
CA ALA A 84 7.32 -6.51 -23.47
C ALA A 84 8.53 -7.19 -24.12
N ALA A 85 9.25 -7.99 -23.33
CA ALA A 85 10.33 -8.82 -23.85
C ALA A 85 9.72 -9.61 -25.01
N LYS A 86 10.20 -9.35 -26.23
CA LYS A 86 9.74 -9.99 -27.45
C LYS A 86 9.84 -11.51 -27.22
N LEU A 87 8.70 -12.20 -27.21
CA LEU A 87 8.70 -13.66 -27.22
C LEU A 87 9.52 -14.11 -28.44
N PRO A 88 10.54 -14.98 -28.28
CA PRO A 88 11.18 -15.61 -29.41
C PRO A 88 10.17 -16.52 -30.11
N LYS A 89 10.12 -16.42 -31.45
CA LYS A 89 9.33 -17.26 -32.34
C LYS A 89 9.78 -18.71 -32.29
#